data_AF-A0A6V7IT32-F1
#
_entry.id   AF-A0A6V7IT32-F1
#
_cell.length_a   1.000
_cell.length_b   1.000
_cell.length_c   1.000
_cell.angle_alpha   90.00
_cell.angle_beta   90.00
_cell.angle_gamma   90.00
#
_symmetry.space_group_name_H-M   'P 1'
#
loop_
_entity.id
_entity.type
_entity.pdbx_description
1 polymer ?
#
loop_
_entity_poly.entity_id
_entity_poly.type
_entity_poly.pdbx_seq_one_letter_code
_entity_poly.pdbx_strand_id
1 'polypeptide(L)'
;TNWSPTDGYTFNCQHGPKECEANTLHACVIDEVKDPSQQIKFISCMIDYNTYPQNITRTCAERLKIKPEPIFNCFKSTKGSELLAEYGKMTHSLRPPVSFIPTITLDG
;
A
#
# COMPACT_ATOMS: atom_id res chain seq x y z
N THR A 1 -11.52 -8.10 8.01
CA THR A 1 -11.75 -7.58 6.64
C THR A 1 -13.14 -7.98 6.21
N ASN A 2 -13.99 -7.04 5.81
CA ASN A 2 -15.31 -7.33 5.24
C ASN A 2 -15.29 -6.94 3.76
N TRP A 3 -15.93 -7.73 2.90
CA TRP A 3 -15.98 -7.48 1.45
C TRP A 3 -17.40 -7.10 1.00
N SER A 4 -17.52 -6.10 0.15
CA SER A 4 -18.73 -5.80 -0.62
C SER A 4 -18.42 -5.78 -2.12
N PRO A 5 -19.39 -6.13 -2.99
CA PRO A 5 -19.20 -6.05 -4.45
C PRO A 5 -18.97 -4.63 -4.97
N THR A 6 -19.48 -3.61 -4.28
CA THR A 6 -19.46 -2.21 -4.70
C THR A 6 -18.25 -1.43 -4.18
N ASP A 7 -17.82 -1.74 -2.95
CA ASP A 7 -16.81 -0.96 -2.22
C ASP A 7 -15.51 -1.76 -1.98
N GLY A 8 -15.48 -3.03 -2.40
CA GLY A 8 -14.34 -3.92 -2.20
C GLY A 8 -14.13 -4.29 -0.73
N TYR A 9 -12.88 -4.45 -0.32
CA TYR A 9 -12.52 -4.79 1.06
C TYR A 9 -12.45 -3.55 1.96
N THR A 10 -12.97 -3.69 3.17
CA THR A 10 -12.81 -2.74 4.27
C THR A 10 -11.80 -3.25 5.29
N PHE A 11 -10.99 -2.33 5.81
CA PHE A 11 -9.86 -2.61 6.70
C PHE A 11 -9.98 -1.83 7.99
N ASN A 12 -9.50 -2.45 9.08
CA ASN A 12 -9.26 -1.77 10.35
C ASN A 12 -7.75 -1.87 10.63
N CYS A 13 -7.10 -0.73 10.86
CA CYS A 13 -5.65 -0.63 11.04
C CYS A 13 -5.35 -0.07 12.44
N GLN A 14 -4.19 -0.43 12.99
CA GLN A 14 -3.80 -0.10 14.38
C GLN A 14 -3.80 1.41 14.65
N HIS A 15 -3.45 2.20 13.64
CA HIS A 15 -3.35 3.66 13.69
C HIS A 15 -4.51 4.34 12.95
N GLY A 16 -5.63 3.61 12.76
CA GLY A 16 -6.87 4.14 12.23
C GLY A 16 -6.92 4.28 10.70
N PRO A 17 -7.94 4.99 10.17
CA PRO A 17 -8.25 4.98 8.73
C PRO A 17 -7.13 5.51 7.82
N LYS A 18 -6.32 6.46 8.31
CA LYS A 18 -5.20 7.03 7.53
C LYS A 18 -4.13 5.99 7.22
N GLU A 19 -3.86 5.08 8.15
CA GLU A 19 -2.93 3.98 7.91
C GLU A 19 -3.49 3.02 6.84
N CYS A 20 -4.79 2.69 6.92
CA CYS A 20 -5.41 1.85 5.89
C CYS A 20 -5.36 2.51 4.51
N GLU A 21 -5.59 3.82 4.44
CA GLU A 21 -5.46 4.61 3.22
C GLU A 21 -4.03 4.57 2.67
N ALA A 22 -3.02 4.83 3.52
CA ALA A 22 -1.61 4.76 3.13
C ALA A 22 -1.21 3.37 2.65
N ASN A 23 -1.64 2.31 3.34
CA ASN A 23 -1.37 0.92 2.96
C ASN A 23 -2.01 0.56 1.62
N THR A 24 -3.21 1.08 1.33
CA THR A 24 -3.86 0.90 0.03
C THR A 24 -3.10 1.62 -1.09
N LEU A 25 -2.63 2.84 -0.83
CA LEU A 25 -1.80 3.58 -1.78
C LEU A 25 -0.44 2.88 -2.01
N HIS A 26 0.20 2.35 -0.96
CA HIS A 26 1.42 1.54 -1.10
C HIS A 26 1.16 0.32 -1.99
N ALA A 27 0.04 -0.38 -1.79
CA ALA A 27 -0.34 -1.52 -2.61
C ALA A 27 -0.49 -1.14 -4.09
N CYS A 28 -1.13 0.00 -4.38
CA CYS A 28 -1.27 0.52 -5.74
C CYS A 28 0.06 1.00 -6.34
N VAL A 29 1.00 1.54 -5.55
CA VAL A 29 2.34 1.88 -6.04
C VAL A 29 3.10 0.62 -6.47
N ILE A 30 3.04 -0.46 -5.67
CA ILE A 30 3.66 -1.74 -6.01
C ILE A 30 3.08 -2.30 -7.31
N ASP A 31 1.76 -2.19 -7.50
CA ASP A 31 1.14 -2.66 -8.73
C ASP A 31 1.47 -1.77 -9.94
N GLU A 32 1.36 -0.45 -9.84
CA GLU A 32 1.44 0.43 -11.02
C GLU A 32 2.87 0.83 -11.43
N VAL A 33 3.81 0.92 -10.47
CA VAL A 33 5.22 1.22 -10.76
C VAL A 33 5.94 -0.10 -10.98
N LYS A 34 6.38 -0.41 -12.21
CA LYS A 34 6.94 -1.74 -12.54
C LYS A 34 8.44 -1.89 -12.31
N ASP A 35 9.19 -0.79 -12.27
CA ASP A 35 10.64 -0.83 -12.00
C ASP A 35 10.88 -0.97 -10.48
N PRO A 36 11.55 -2.04 -10.00
CA PRO A 36 11.73 -2.28 -8.57
C PRO A 36 12.52 -1.18 -7.85
N SER A 37 13.50 -0.55 -8.52
CA SER A 37 14.27 0.55 -7.92
C SER A 37 13.36 1.78 -7.69
N GLN A 38 12.51 2.09 -8.66
CA GLN A 38 11.53 3.16 -8.55
C GLN A 38 10.44 2.83 -7.52
N GLN A 39 9.96 1.59 -7.44
CA GLN A 39 9.02 1.16 -6.39
C GLN A 39 9.58 1.47 -5.00
N ILE A 40 10.80 0.99 -4.70
CA ILE A 40 11.44 1.19 -3.39
C ILE A 40 11.62 2.68 -3.09
N LYS A 41 12.10 3.47 -4.06
CA LYS A 41 12.26 4.92 -3.90
C LYS A 41 10.93 5.63 -3.64
N PHE A 42 9.86 5.22 -4.32
CA PHE A 42 8.54 5.81 -4.15
C PHE A 42 7.96 5.49 -2.78
N ILE A 43 7.97 4.22 -2.39
CA ILE A 43 7.48 3.78 -1.07
C ILE A 43 8.31 4.41 0.05
N SER A 44 9.63 4.49 -0.08
CA SER A 44 10.49 5.18 0.90
C SER A 44 10.09 6.65 1.05
N CYS A 45 9.87 7.36 -0.06
CA CYS A 45 9.40 8.74 -0.01
C CYS A 45 8.04 8.88 0.69
N MET A 46 7.13 7.91 0.51
CA MET A 46 5.85 7.91 1.21
C MET A 46 5.99 7.60 2.70
N ILE A 47 6.94 6.75 3.10
CA ILE A 47 7.17 6.40 4.51
C ILE A 47 7.76 7.59 5.28
N ASP A 48 8.60 8.41 4.63
CA ASP A 48 9.18 9.62 5.23
C ASP A 48 8.10 10.64 5.67
N TYR A 49 6.89 10.56 5.11
CA TYR A 49 5.77 11.46 5.42
C TYR A 49 4.44 10.69 5.47
N ASN A 50 3.78 10.59 6.64
CA ASN A 50 2.58 9.72 6.77
C ASN A 50 1.29 10.43 7.20
N THR A 51 1.27 11.76 7.22
CA THR A 51 0.14 12.53 7.79
C THR A 51 -1.06 12.68 6.85
N TYR A 52 -0.80 12.76 5.54
CA TYR A 52 -1.75 13.02 4.45
C TYR A 52 -1.43 12.13 3.23
N PRO A 53 -1.87 10.86 3.23
CA PRO A 53 -1.38 9.85 2.28
C PRO A 53 -1.47 10.28 0.81
N GLN A 54 -2.62 10.79 0.36
CA GLN A 54 -2.79 11.23 -1.04
C GLN A 54 -1.92 12.43 -1.43
N ASN A 55 -1.74 13.41 -0.54
CA ASN A 55 -0.88 14.57 -0.81
C ASN A 55 0.58 14.13 -0.95
N ILE A 56 1.00 13.20 -0.10
CA ILE A 56 2.35 12.63 -0.11
C ILE A 56 2.56 11.78 -1.36
N THR A 57 1.59 10.95 -1.78
CA THR A 57 1.66 10.22 -3.05
C THR A 57 1.91 11.16 -4.23
N ARG A 58 1.21 12.31 -4.30
CA ARG A 58 1.45 13.33 -5.35
C ARG A 58 2.85 13.93 -5.27
N THR A 59 3.28 14.29 -4.06
CA THR A 59 4.61 14.87 -3.81
C THR A 59 5.74 13.91 -4.23
N CYS A 60 5.61 12.62 -3.88
CA CYS A 60 6.58 11.60 -4.26
C CYS A 60 6.57 11.30 -5.76
N ALA A 61 5.38 11.29 -6.39
CA ALA A 61 5.23 11.17 -7.83
C ALA A 61 5.95 12.30 -8.57
N GLU A 62 5.76 13.55 -8.14
CA GLU A 62 6.44 14.72 -8.71
C GLU A 62 7.96 14.62 -8.56
N ARG A 63 8.44 14.36 -7.33
CA ARG A 63 9.87 14.25 -7.02
C ARG A 63 10.58 13.18 -7.86
N LEU A 64 9.90 12.06 -8.13
CA LEU A 64 10.45 10.93 -8.88
C LEU A 64 10.09 10.94 -10.37
N LYS A 65 9.36 11.96 -10.84
CA LYS A 65 8.88 12.10 -12.23
C LYS A 65 8.04 10.89 -12.70
N ILE A 66 7.20 10.37 -11.79
CA ILE A 66 6.27 9.27 -12.04
C ILE A 66 4.87 9.85 -12.16
N LYS A 67 4.06 9.34 -13.10
CA LYS A 67 2.67 9.77 -13.25
C LYS A 67 1.81 9.24 -12.09
N PRO A 68 1.13 10.10 -11.32
CA PRO A 68 0.32 9.66 -10.18
C PRO A 68 -1.04 9.07 -10.58
N GLU A 69 -1.53 9.35 -11.80
CA GLU A 69 -2.89 9.00 -12.22
C GLU A 69 -3.18 7.49 -12.17
N PRO A 70 -2.29 6.59 -12.65
CA PRO A 70 -2.52 5.15 -12.54
C PRO A 70 -2.66 4.69 -11.08
N ILE A 71 -1.82 5.22 -10.18
CA ILE A 71 -1.86 4.92 -8.74
C ILE A 71 -3.20 5.34 -8.14
N PHE A 72 -3.67 6.56 -8.44
CA PHE A 72 -4.96 7.05 -7.95
C PHE A 72 -6.16 6.32 -8.57
N ASN A 73 -6.06 5.89 -9.82
CA ASN A 73 -7.10 5.09 -10.46
C ASN A 73 -7.21 3.71 -9.79
N CYS A 74 -6.08 3.07 -9.50
CA CYS A 74 -6.03 1.85 -8.69
C CYS A 74 -6.69 2.08 -7.31
N PHE A 75 -6.28 3.14 -6.60
CA PHE A 75 -6.76 3.45 -5.25
C PHE A 75 -8.27 3.71 -5.18
N LYS A 76 -8.84 4.38 -6.20
CA LYS A 76 -10.28 4.68 -6.27
C LYS A 76 -11.15 3.50 -6.72
N SER A 77 -10.54 2.44 -7.23
CA SER A 77 -11.23 1.23 -7.68
C SER A 77 -11.17 0.13 -6.61
N THR A 78 -11.95 -0.94 -6.78
CA THR A 78 -11.89 -2.10 -5.87
C THR A 78 -10.50 -2.76 -5.88
N LYS A 79 -9.74 -2.63 -6.97
CA LYS A 79 -8.38 -3.17 -7.14
C LYS A 79 -7.45 -2.82 -5.99
N GLY A 80 -7.46 -1.56 -5.52
CA GLY A 80 -6.59 -1.15 -4.41
C GLY A 80 -6.87 -1.94 -3.12
N SER A 81 -8.16 -2.13 -2.82
CA SER A 81 -8.60 -2.91 -1.66
C SER A 81 -8.33 -4.41 -1.82
N GLU A 82 -8.45 -4.94 -3.05
CA GLU A 82 -8.16 -6.34 -3.37
C GLU A 82 -6.67 -6.65 -3.18
N LEU A 83 -5.79 -5.78 -3.69
CA LEU A 83 -4.34 -5.88 -3.51
C LEU A 83 -3.96 -5.85 -2.02
N LEU A 84 -4.52 -4.91 -1.25
CA LEU A 84 -4.24 -4.83 0.19
C LEU A 84 -4.72 -6.09 0.93
N ALA A 85 -5.86 -6.66 0.55
CA ALA A 85 -6.35 -7.92 1.11
C ALA A 85 -5.42 -9.10 0.77
N GLU A 86 -4.87 -9.14 -0.45
CA GLU A 86 -3.89 -10.15 -0.86
C GLU A 86 -2.61 -10.05 -0.04
N TYR A 87 -2.03 -8.86 0.13
CA TYR A 87 -0.86 -8.66 0.98
C TYR A 87 -1.13 -8.99 2.46
N GLY A 88 -2.36 -8.73 2.92
CA GLY A 88 -2.83 -9.19 4.22
C GLY A 88 -2.78 -10.71 4.34
N LYS A 89 -3.29 -11.46 3.35
CA LYS A 89 -3.23 -12.93 3.33
C LYS A 89 -1.79 -13.44 3.32
N MET A 90 -0.91 -12.83 2.52
CA MET A 90 0.52 -13.18 2.49
C MET A 90 1.16 -13.00 3.87
N THR A 91 0.90 -11.87 4.54
CA THR A 91 1.41 -11.59 5.89
C THR A 91 0.94 -12.63 6.91
N HIS A 92 -0.34 -13.02 6.89
CA HIS A 92 -0.88 -14.05 7.79
C HIS A 92 -0.34 -15.47 7.51
N SER A 93 0.14 -15.70 6.29
CA SER A 93 0.69 -17.00 5.88
C SER A 93 2.12 -17.25 6.37
N LEU A 94 2.82 -16.21 6.82
CA LEU A 94 4.20 -16.30 7.29
C LEU A 94 4.37 -17.29 8.45
N ARG A 95 5.55 -17.93 8.50
CA ARG A 95 5.94 -18.90 9.53
C ARG A 95 7.34 -18.53 10.05
N PRO A 96 7.51 -18.26 11.36
CA PRO A 96 6.45 -18.18 12.39
C PRO A 96 5.46 -17.03 12.12
N PRO A 97 4.25 -17.06 12.72
CA PRO A 97 3.32 -15.95 12.60
C PRO A 97 3.95 -14.61 13.03
N VAL A 98 3.62 -13.54 12.32
CA VAL A 98 4.09 -12.18 12.64
C VAL A 98 3.63 -11.78 14.04
N SER A 99 4.57 -11.34 14.88
CA SER A 99 4.30 -10.88 16.25
C SER A 99 4.54 -9.38 16.44
N PHE A 100 5.31 -8.74 15.54
CA PHE A 100 5.56 -7.30 15.55
C PHE A 100 5.92 -6.80 14.15
N ILE A 101 5.85 -5.48 13.95
CA ILE A 101 6.30 -4.80 12.72
C ILE A 101 7.42 -3.81 13.07
N PRO A 102 8.45 -3.63 12.20
CA PRO A 102 8.68 -4.36 10.95
C PRO A 102 9.16 -5.81 11.17
N THR A 103 8.77 -6.73 10.29
CA THR A 103 9.27 -8.12 10.22
C THR A 103 10.02 -8.31 8.90
N ILE A 104 11.20 -8.96 8.94
CA ILE A 104 12.04 -9.28 7.78
C ILE A 104 12.24 -10.80 7.74
N THR A 105 12.07 -11.41 6.57
CA THR A 105 12.42 -12.82 6.31
C THR A 105 13.63 -12.88 5.38
N LEU A 106 14.49 -13.86 5.60
CA LEU A 106 15.63 -14.18 4.73
C LEU A 106 15.44 -15.61 4.28
N ASP A 107 15.38 -15.83 2.96
CA ASP A 107 15.16 -17.13 2.33
C ASP A 107 13.81 -17.82 2.64
N GLY A 108 12.84 -17.07 3.19
CA GLY A 108 11.48 -17.55 3.47
C GLY A 108 11.38 -18.38 4.73
#